data_AF-G3AJJ7-F1
#
_entry.id   AF-G3AJJ7-F1
#
_cell.length_a   1.000
_cell.length_b   1.000
_cell.length_c   1.000
_cell.angle_alpha   90.00
_cell.angle_beta   90.00
_cell.angle_gamma   90.00
#
_symmetry.space_group_name_H-M   'P 1'
#
loop_
_entity.id
_entity.type
_entity.pdbx_description
1 polymer ?
#
loop_
_entity_poly.entity_id
_entity_poly.type
_entity_poly.pdbx_seq_one_letter_code
_entity_poly.pdbx_strand_id
1 'polypeptide(L)'
;MKLISTKAEVLELLERYESSLQLYNLLIQRLGTKDKKIMDGRRRVDKIVNPENHIKKPQPQRPKTGSSVPTPSATPKPVQQEEEVDTLVKDKIDTKIQAWATSKQNNLRAMLTNLDEIIPGKINMKPALRKLSLNDLMLSKQVKIQYMKVISSIHPDKLASQCKGDKETELICNGVFITLNKRWEAFRKEENI
;
A
#
# COMPACT_ATOMS: atom_id res chain seq x y z
N MET A 1 -0.22 -28.53 -6.92
CA MET A 1 0.29 -27.72 -5.79
C MET A 1 -0.07 -26.25 -5.94
N LYS A 2 0.62 -25.47 -6.80
CA LYS A 2 0.45 -24.00 -6.90
C LYS A 2 -0.96 -23.54 -7.30
N LEU A 3 -1.65 -24.26 -8.19
CA LEU A 3 -3.00 -23.91 -8.64
C LEU A 3 -4.03 -23.86 -7.50
N ILE A 4 -3.92 -24.77 -6.51
CA ILE A 4 -4.86 -24.83 -5.38
C ILE A 4 -4.56 -23.70 -4.38
N SER A 5 -3.29 -23.35 -4.17
CA SER A 5 -2.90 -22.18 -3.36
C SER A 5 -3.43 -20.88 -3.97
N THR A 6 -3.21 -20.67 -5.27
CA THR A 6 -3.69 -19.48 -5.97
C THR A 6 -5.22 -19.40 -5.95
N LYS A 7 -5.91 -20.52 -6.13
CA LYS A 7 -7.38 -20.57 -6.05
C LYS A 7 -7.89 -20.22 -4.64
N ALA A 8 -7.19 -20.65 -3.58
CA ALA A 8 -7.56 -20.31 -2.20
C ALA A 8 -7.40 -18.80 -1.92
N GLU A 9 -6.33 -18.18 -2.42
CA GLU A 9 -6.07 -16.74 -2.30
C GLU A 9 -7.11 -15.90 -3.08
N VAL A 10 -7.49 -16.35 -4.28
CA VAL A 10 -8.54 -15.67 -5.06
C VAL A 10 -9.89 -15.75 -4.34
N LEU A 11 -10.22 -16.89 -3.72
CA LEU A 11 -11.46 -17.02 -2.96
C LEU A 11 -11.46 -16.18 -1.67
N GLU A 12 -10.30 -15.92 -1.06
CA GLU A 12 -10.15 -14.96 0.05
C GLU A 12 -10.45 -13.53 -0.42
N LEU A 13 -9.97 -13.13 -1.61
CA LEU A 13 -10.26 -11.83 -2.23
C LEU A 13 -11.72 -11.65 -2.65
N LEU A 14 -12.40 -12.74 -3.00
CA LEU A 14 -13.82 -12.75 -3.34
C LEU A 14 -14.72 -12.89 -2.11
N GLU A 15 -14.17 -12.75 -0.89
CA GLU A 15 -14.87 -12.87 0.39
C GLU A 15 -15.58 -14.23 0.60
N ARG A 16 -15.19 -15.25 -0.17
CA ARG A 16 -15.72 -16.62 -0.07
C ARG A 16 -14.90 -17.44 0.91
N TYR A 17 -14.90 -17.01 2.17
CA TYR A 17 -14.02 -17.51 3.22
C TYR A 17 -14.22 -19.01 3.52
N GLU A 18 -15.45 -19.52 3.50
CA GLU A 18 -15.74 -20.95 3.74
C GLU A 18 -15.08 -21.85 2.69
N SER A 19 -15.23 -21.50 1.41
CA SER A 19 -14.63 -22.24 0.29
C SER A 19 -13.10 -22.12 0.29
N SER A 20 -12.56 -20.96 0.70
CA SER A 20 -11.11 -20.75 0.86
C SER A 20 -10.53 -21.64 1.96
N LEU A 21 -11.20 -21.72 3.13
CA LEU A 21 -10.78 -22.55 4.26
C LEU A 21 -10.69 -24.04 3.89
N GLN A 22 -11.66 -24.53 3.11
CA GLN A 22 -11.65 -25.91 2.61
C GLN A 22 -10.43 -26.21 1.73
N LEU A 23 -10.04 -25.27 0.85
CA LEU A 23 -8.85 -25.46 0.01
C LEU A 23 -7.56 -25.39 0.82
N TYR A 24 -7.48 -24.53 1.84
CA TYR A 24 -6.35 -24.52 2.76
C TYR A 24 -6.24 -25.82 3.57
N ASN A 25 -7.36 -26.36 4.06
CA ASN A 25 -7.38 -27.67 4.72
C ASN A 25 -6.96 -28.79 3.75
N LEU A 26 -7.41 -28.75 2.50
CA LEU A 26 -7.04 -29.72 1.46
C LEU A 26 -5.53 -29.70 1.16
N LEU A 27 -4.95 -28.50 1.06
CA LEU A 27 -3.50 -28.30 0.88
C LEU A 27 -2.71 -28.93 2.03
N ILE A 28 -3.12 -28.70 3.28
CA ILE A 28 -2.42 -29.24 4.46
C ILE A 28 -2.61 -30.75 4.59
N GLN A 29 -3.84 -31.26 4.44
CA GLN A 29 -4.18 -32.65 4.74
C GLN A 29 -3.84 -33.62 3.59
N ARG A 30 -4.10 -33.23 2.34
CA ARG A 30 -3.90 -34.12 1.18
C ARG A 30 -2.56 -33.92 0.51
N LEU A 31 -2.05 -32.70 0.49
CA LEU A 31 -0.79 -32.36 -0.17
C LEU A 31 0.38 -32.21 0.80
N GLY A 32 0.13 -32.26 2.11
CA GLY A 32 1.17 -32.21 3.14
C GLY A 32 1.95 -30.89 3.19
N THR A 33 1.42 -29.82 2.59
CA THR A 33 2.13 -28.54 2.48
C THR A 33 2.15 -27.84 3.84
N LYS A 34 3.33 -27.65 4.42
CA LYS A 34 3.56 -26.93 5.68
C LYS A 34 4.09 -25.51 5.46
N ASP A 35 3.82 -24.94 4.29
CA ASP A 35 4.27 -23.59 3.96
C ASP A 35 3.66 -22.57 4.92
N LYS A 36 4.50 -21.71 5.49
CA LYS A 36 4.08 -20.66 6.45
C LYS A 36 2.94 -19.79 5.88
N LYS A 37 3.02 -19.46 4.58
CA LYS A 37 1.98 -18.70 3.87
C LYS A 37 0.61 -19.38 3.90
N ILE A 38 0.58 -20.71 3.73
CA ILE A 38 -0.66 -21.51 3.71
C ILE A 38 -1.24 -21.64 5.11
N MET A 39 -0.39 -21.83 6.13
CA MET A 39 -0.84 -21.92 7.52
C MET A 39 -1.36 -20.58 8.05
N ASP A 40 -0.70 -19.47 7.73
CA ASP A 40 -1.15 -18.13 8.11
C ASP A 40 -2.45 -17.77 7.38
N GLY A 41 -2.55 -18.05 6.07
CA GLY A 41 -3.78 -17.90 5.28
C GLY A 41 -4.94 -18.67 5.90
N ARG A 42 -4.75 -19.95 6.21
CA ARG A 42 -5.74 -20.77 6.92
C ARG A 42 -6.20 -20.14 8.23
N ARG A 43 -5.26 -19.69 9.08
CA ARG A 43 -5.58 -19.14 10.41
C ARG A 43 -6.38 -17.83 10.31
N ARG A 44 -6.07 -16.98 9.33
CA ARG A 44 -6.85 -15.74 9.08
C ARG A 44 -8.27 -16.07 8.67
N VAL A 45 -8.43 -16.96 7.68
CA VAL A 45 -9.74 -17.35 7.18
C VAL A 45 -10.55 -18.10 8.24
N ASP A 46 -9.93 -18.98 9.02
CA ASP A 46 -10.58 -19.70 10.13
C ASP A 46 -11.09 -18.75 11.21
N LYS A 47 -10.34 -17.68 11.52
CA LYS A 47 -10.78 -16.63 12.46
C LYS A 47 -12.00 -15.86 11.93
N ILE A 48 -12.10 -15.66 10.62
CA ILE A 48 -13.22 -14.95 9.98
C ILE A 48 -14.48 -15.83 9.95
N VAL A 49 -14.32 -17.11 9.60
CA VAL A 49 -15.45 -18.06 9.47
C VAL A 49 -15.93 -18.54 10.84
N ASN A 50 -15.03 -18.78 11.79
CA ASN A 50 -15.35 -19.32 13.12
C ASN A 50 -14.87 -18.40 14.25
N PRO A 51 -15.43 -17.18 14.36
CA PRO A 51 -15.04 -16.23 15.41
C PRO A 51 -15.31 -16.78 16.83
N GLU A 52 -16.34 -17.60 17.00
CA GLU A 52 -16.70 -18.21 18.30
C GLU A 52 -15.68 -19.24 18.80
N ASN A 53 -14.98 -19.93 17.91
CA ASN A 53 -13.98 -20.94 18.29
C ASN A 53 -12.67 -20.30 18.82
N HIS A 54 -12.53 -18.96 18.70
CA HIS A 54 -11.42 -18.17 19.24
C HIS A 54 -11.80 -17.35 20.48
N ILE A 55 -13.03 -17.49 20.98
CA ILE A 55 -13.46 -16.94 22.28
C ILE A 55 -13.01 -17.94 23.36
N LYS A 56 -11.98 -17.58 24.13
CA LYS A 56 -11.52 -18.41 25.25
C LYS A 56 -12.63 -18.49 26.30
N LYS A 57 -13.26 -19.66 26.45
CA LYS A 57 -14.13 -19.97 27.61
C LYS A 57 -13.34 -19.74 28.91
N PRO A 58 -13.90 -19.06 29.93
CA PRO A 58 -13.21 -18.82 31.19
C PRO A 58 -13.11 -20.13 31.99
N GLN A 59 -11.89 -20.52 32.35
CA GLN A 59 -11.63 -21.71 33.17
C GLN A 59 -11.31 -21.29 34.62
N PRO A 60 -11.88 -21.94 35.67
CA PRO A 60 -11.67 -21.52 37.06
C PRO A 60 -10.24 -21.81 37.52
N GLN A 61 -9.62 -20.84 38.20
CA GLN A 61 -8.23 -20.90 38.68
C GLN A 61 -8.08 -21.75 39.95
N ARG A 62 -7.07 -22.62 40.00
CA ARG A 62 -6.50 -23.22 41.22
C ARG A 62 -5.07 -22.68 41.42
N PRO A 63 -4.58 -22.43 42.67
CA PRO A 63 -3.43 -21.58 42.89
C PRO A 63 -2.08 -22.28 42.67
N LYS A 64 -1.06 -21.42 42.46
CA LYS A 64 0.21 -21.61 41.75
C LYS A 64 1.34 -22.18 42.61
N THR A 65 2.31 -22.83 41.96
CA THR A 65 3.74 -22.68 42.25
C THR A 65 4.53 -22.56 40.93
N GLY A 66 5.50 -21.64 40.88
CA GLY A 66 6.52 -21.60 39.82
C GLY A 66 6.68 -20.28 39.05
N SER A 67 7.43 -19.35 39.66
CA SER A 67 8.31 -18.33 39.07
C SER A 67 7.77 -17.08 38.33
N SER A 68 8.36 -15.96 38.78
CA SER A 68 8.46 -14.60 38.21
C SER A 68 7.30 -13.61 38.43
N VAL A 69 7.56 -12.66 39.34
CA VAL A 69 6.86 -11.40 39.67
C VAL A 69 8.03 -10.41 39.93
N PRO A 70 8.00 -9.12 39.50
CA PRO A 70 6.89 -8.23 39.79
C PRO A 70 6.32 -7.35 38.66
N THR A 71 4.99 -7.33 38.63
CA THR A 71 4.08 -6.19 38.42
C THR A 71 4.69 -4.84 38.84
N PRO A 72 4.33 -3.68 38.23
CA PRO A 72 2.95 -3.19 38.33
C PRO A 72 2.44 -2.28 37.20
N SER A 73 1.16 -1.90 37.35
CA SER A 73 0.52 -0.70 36.81
C SER A 73 -0.01 -0.72 35.37
N ALA A 74 -1.32 -0.43 35.32
CA ALA A 74 -2.04 0.29 34.28
C ALA A 74 -1.25 0.66 33.02
N THR A 75 -1.67 0.14 31.88
CA THR A 75 -1.52 0.87 30.62
C THR A 75 -2.63 0.42 29.66
N PRO A 76 -3.49 1.33 29.17
CA PRO A 76 -4.34 1.02 28.02
C PRO A 76 -3.42 0.57 26.89
N LYS A 77 -3.72 -0.55 26.23
CA LYS A 77 -2.93 -1.05 25.10
C LYS A 77 -2.76 0.09 24.07
N PRO A 78 -1.56 0.64 23.86
CA PRO A 78 -1.34 1.54 22.74
C PRO A 78 -1.05 0.66 21.53
N VAL A 79 -2.08 0.36 20.74
CA VAL A 79 -1.87 -0.23 19.40
C VAL A 79 -2.61 0.58 18.34
N GLN A 80 -2.97 1.83 18.63
CA GLN A 80 -3.76 2.63 17.71
C GLN A 80 -3.18 4.02 17.47
N GLN A 81 -2.46 4.63 18.41
CA GLN A 81 -2.07 6.02 18.22
C GLN A 81 -0.94 6.24 17.20
N GLU A 82 0.05 5.36 17.07
CA GLU A 82 1.18 5.58 16.15
C GLU A 82 0.86 5.25 14.67
N GLU A 83 0.00 4.26 14.40
CA GLU A 83 -0.55 4.04 13.04
C GLU A 83 -1.64 5.07 12.70
N GLU A 84 -2.40 5.56 13.68
CA GLU A 84 -3.39 6.61 13.47
C GLU A 84 -2.73 7.94 13.11
N VAL A 85 -1.61 8.34 13.75
CA VAL A 85 -0.86 9.52 13.30
C VAL A 85 -0.24 9.34 11.91
N ASP A 86 0.33 8.18 11.59
CA ASP A 86 0.89 7.92 10.25
C ASP A 86 -0.21 7.95 9.17
N THR A 87 -1.40 7.42 9.47
CA THR A 87 -2.54 7.46 8.54
C THR A 87 -3.12 8.86 8.40
N LEU A 88 -3.29 9.61 9.49
CA LEU A 88 -3.70 11.03 9.46
C LEU A 88 -2.72 11.89 8.64
N VAL A 89 -1.42 11.67 8.79
CA VAL A 89 -0.38 12.38 8.03
C VAL A 89 -0.44 11.98 6.56
N LYS A 90 -0.57 10.69 6.26
CA LYS A 90 -0.74 10.19 4.90
C LYS A 90 -1.99 10.77 4.23
N ASP A 91 -3.10 10.81 4.92
CA ASP A 91 -4.38 11.31 4.40
C ASP A 91 -4.33 12.82 4.17
N LYS A 92 -3.64 13.58 5.04
CA LYS A 92 -3.35 15.01 4.81
C LYS A 92 -2.51 15.23 3.56
N ILE A 93 -1.46 14.42 3.38
CA ILE A 93 -0.59 14.47 2.21
C ILE A 93 -1.38 14.12 0.95
N ASP A 94 -2.16 13.05 0.98
CA ASP A 94 -2.97 12.63 -0.16
C ASP A 94 -4.02 13.69 -0.50
N THR A 95 -4.70 14.26 0.50
CA THR A 95 -5.63 15.39 0.30
C THR A 95 -4.93 16.58 -0.39
N LYS A 96 -3.71 16.91 0.02
CA LYS A 96 -2.91 17.96 -0.62
C LYS A 96 -2.58 17.62 -2.08
N ILE A 97 -2.21 16.37 -2.36
CA ILE A 97 -1.90 15.90 -3.72
C ILE A 97 -3.16 15.90 -4.59
N GLN A 98 -4.30 15.44 -4.08
CA GLN A 98 -5.58 15.49 -4.79
C GLN A 98 -6.03 16.92 -5.06
N ALA A 99 -5.88 17.83 -4.10
CA ALA A 99 -6.19 19.25 -4.28
C ALA A 99 -5.29 19.88 -5.36
N TRP A 100 -3.98 19.56 -5.36
CA TRP A 100 -3.05 19.97 -6.39
C TRP A 100 -3.46 19.43 -7.77
N ALA A 101 -3.75 18.13 -7.89
CA ALA A 101 -4.17 17.50 -9.14
C ALA A 101 -5.48 18.11 -9.68
N THR A 102 -6.44 18.36 -8.79
CA THR A 102 -7.73 18.99 -9.10
C THR A 102 -7.55 20.44 -9.57
N SER A 103 -6.67 21.20 -8.93
CA SER A 103 -6.31 22.57 -9.36
C SER A 103 -5.75 22.61 -10.78
N LYS A 104 -5.01 21.56 -11.19
CA LYS A 104 -4.53 21.39 -12.57
C LYS A 104 -5.56 20.71 -13.49
N GLN A 105 -6.83 20.72 -13.12
CA GLN A 105 -7.96 20.13 -13.85
C GLN A 105 -7.79 18.64 -14.16
N ASN A 106 -7.01 17.93 -13.34
CA ASN A 106 -6.58 16.56 -13.63
C ASN A 106 -6.04 16.42 -15.06
N ASN A 107 -5.35 17.42 -15.62
CA ASN A 107 -4.77 17.36 -16.96
C ASN A 107 -3.31 16.90 -16.87
N LEU A 108 -2.96 15.83 -17.60
CA LEU A 108 -1.60 15.27 -17.53
C LEU A 108 -0.53 16.30 -17.89
N ARG A 109 -0.74 17.09 -18.96
CA ARG A 109 0.22 18.10 -19.41
C ARG A 109 0.42 19.15 -18.32
N ALA A 110 -0.68 19.65 -17.73
CA ALA A 110 -0.64 20.62 -16.65
C ALA A 110 0.07 20.06 -15.41
N MET A 111 -0.22 18.82 -15.01
CA MET A 111 0.46 18.16 -13.89
C MET A 111 1.96 18.03 -14.12
N LEU A 112 2.39 17.64 -15.32
CA LEU A 112 3.80 17.52 -15.68
C LEU A 112 4.53 18.89 -15.65
N THR A 113 3.89 19.97 -16.12
CA THR A 113 4.51 21.31 -16.07
C THR A 113 4.68 21.87 -14.66
N ASN A 114 3.88 21.41 -13.68
CA ASN A 114 3.84 21.95 -12.31
C ASN A 114 4.38 20.96 -11.26
N LEU A 115 5.27 20.05 -11.65
CA LEU A 115 5.83 19.05 -10.73
C LEU A 115 6.70 19.67 -9.61
N ASP A 116 7.31 20.83 -9.89
CA ASP A 116 8.14 21.57 -8.92
C ASP A 116 7.34 22.05 -7.68
N GLU A 117 6.03 22.25 -7.80
CA GLU A 117 5.18 22.70 -6.69
C GLU A 117 4.95 21.59 -5.64
N ILE A 118 5.00 20.32 -6.06
CA ILE A 118 4.61 19.18 -5.23
C ILE A 118 5.79 18.27 -4.88
N ILE A 119 6.76 18.10 -5.78
CA ILE A 119 7.92 17.23 -5.55
C ILE A 119 8.99 17.98 -4.75
N PRO A 120 9.40 17.48 -3.57
CA PRO A 120 10.44 18.13 -2.78
C PRO A 120 11.79 18.24 -3.52
N GLY A 121 12.50 19.36 -3.29
CA GLY A 121 13.78 19.69 -3.92
C GLY A 121 14.91 18.67 -3.71
N LYS A 122 14.82 17.87 -2.64
CA LYS A 122 15.80 16.83 -2.27
C LYS A 122 15.75 15.56 -3.12
N ILE A 123 14.70 15.35 -3.90
CA ILE A 123 14.66 14.23 -4.85
C ILE A 123 15.65 14.49 -5.98
N ASN A 124 16.50 13.51 -6.29
CA ASN A 124 17.46 13.63 -7.37
C ASN A 124 16.75 13.42 -8.72
N MET A 125 16.13 14.49 -9.20
CA MET A 125 15.49 14.56 -10.51
C MET A 125 16.19 15.61 -11.36
N LYS A 126 16.31 15.33 -12.66
CA LYS A 126 16.89 16.29 -13.62
C LYS A 126 16.07 17.60 -13.57
N PRO A 127 16.72 18.78 -13.49
CA PRO A 127 16.03 20.08 -13.41
C PRO A 127 15.02 20.29 -14.55
N ALA A 128 15.36 19.84 -15.76
CA ALA A 128 14.48 19.92 -16.92
C ALA A 128 13.18 19.12 -16.78
N LEU A 129 13.13 18.06 -15.96
CA LEU A 129 11.90 17.30 -15.70
C LEU A 129 11.05 17.94 -14.59
N ARG A 130 11.66 18.81 -13.78
CA ARG A 130 11.02 19.50 -12.65
C ARG A 130 10.16 20.65 -13.13
N LYS A 131 10.67 21.37 -14.13
CA LYS A 131 9.99 22.48 -14.79
C LYS A 131 9.93 22.24 -16.29
N LEU A 132 8.83 21.64 -16.73
CA LEU A 132 8.58 21.38 -18.15
C LEU A 132 7.87 22.56 -18.81
N SER A 133 8.24 22.83 -20.06
CA SER A 133 7.52 23.81 -20.88
C SER A 133 6.35 23.14 -21.58
N LEU A 134 5.29 23.90 -21.83
CA LEU A 134 4.13 23.43 -22.60
C LEU A 134 4.54 23.03 -24.03
N ASN A 135 5.57 23.68 -24.58
CA ASN A 135 6.13 23.37 -25.91
C ASN A 135 6.64 21.92 -25.99
N ASP A 136 7.26 21.42 -24.91
CA ASP A 136 7.78 20.05 -24.84
C ASP A 136 6.67 19.00 -24.67
N LEU A 137 5.43 19.44 -24.50
CA LEU A 137 4.26 18.60 -24.22
C LEU A 137 3.15 18.74 -25.27
N MET A 138 3.40 19.43 -26.39
CA MET A 138 2.41 19.59 -27.47
C MET A 138 1.99 18.24 -28.06
N LEU A 139 2.96 17.40 -28.44
CA LEU A 139 2.72 16.11 -29.07
C LEU A 139 2.55 14.99 -28.03
N SER A 140 1.57 14.11 -28.26
CA SER A 140 1.24 12.99 -27.35
C SER A 140 2.43 12.04 -27.14
N LYS A 141 3.27 11.87 -28.16
CA LYS A 141 4.53 11.12 -28.09
C LYS A 141 5.56 11.77 -27.15
N GLN A 142 5.64 13.10 -27.12
CA GLN A 142 6.53 13.81 -26.21
C GLN A 142 6.02 13.75 -24.77
N VAL A 143 4.71 13.89 -24.57
CA VAL A 143 4.06 13.68 -23.26
C VAL A 143 4.41 12.30 -22.72
N LYS A 144 4.32 11.24 -23.54
CA LYS A 144 4.73 9.87 -23.16
C LYS A 144 6.18 9.82 -22.69
N ILE A 145 7.12 10.30 -23.51
CA ILE A 145 8.55 10.27 -23.19
C ILE A 145 8.81 10.98 -21.86
N GLN A 146 8.21 12.15 -21.70
CA GLN A 146 8.43 13.00 -20.56
C GLN A 146 7.81 12.43 -19.27
N TYR A 147 6.59 11.91 -19.36
CA TYR A 147 5.95 11.15 -18.30
C TYR A 147 6.80 9.95 -17.86
N MET A 148 7.32 9.15 -18.80
CA MET A 148 8.15 7.98 -18.46
C MET A 148 9.42 8.38 -17.69
N LYS A 149 10.04 9.51 -18.06
CA LYS A 149 11.20 10.04 -17.34
C LYS A 149 10.84 10.49 -15.93
N VAL A 150 9.71 11.20 -15.75
CA VAL A 150 9.23 11.67 -14.44
C VAL A 150 8.94 10.50 -13.52
N ILE A 151 8.12 9.54 -13.96
CA ILE A 151 7.75 8.35 -13.18
C ILE A 151 8.99 7.55 -12.80
N SER A 152 9.95 7.41 -13.71
CA SER A 152 11.23 6.74 -13.42
C SER A 152 12.07 7.46 -12.37
N SER A 153 11.91 8.77 -12.20
CA SER A 153 12.62 9.57 -11.20
C SER A 153 11.98 9.51 -9.82
N ILE A 154 10.65 9.45 -9.75
CA ILE A 154 9.89 9.37 -8.48
C ILE A 154 9.49 7.94 -8.10
N HIS A 155 10.08 6.92 -8.73
CA HIS A 155 9.75 5.53 -8.46
C HIS A 155 10.13 5.15 -7.01
N PRO A 156 9.25 4.43 -6.26
CA PRO A 156 9.46 4.12 -4.84
C PRO A 156 10.80 3.42 -4.55
N ASP A 157 11.27 2.57 -5.46
CA ASP A 157 12.57 1.91 -5.36
C ASP A 157 13.75 2.91 -5.24
N LYS A 158 13.73 4.01 -6.01
CA LYS A 158 14.77 5.04 -5.93
C LYS A 158 14.60 5.92 -4.71
N LEU A 159 13.36 6.17 -4.29
CA LEU A 159 13.06 6.97 -3.10
C LEU A 159 13.58 6.29 -1.82
N ALA A 160 13.47 4.97 -1.72
CA ALA A 160 13.99 4.23 -0.56
C ALA A 160 15.50 4.48 -0.33
N SER A 161 16.26 4.68 -1.41
CA SER A 161 17.69 5.02 -1.33
C SER A 161 17.97 6.50 -1.05
N GLN A 162 17.12 7.41 -1.54
CA GLN A 162 17.33 8.87 -1.46
C GLN A 162 16.69 9.53 -0.23
N CYS A 163 15.63 8.94 0.31
CA CYS A 163 14.80 9.50 1.39
C CYS A 163 15.03 8.76 2.71
N LYS A 164 16.23 8.21 2.96
CA LYS A 164 16.55 7.57 4.25
C LYS A 164 16.35 8.57 5.40
N GLY A 165 15.24 8.43 6.13
CA GLY A 165 14.86 9.29 7.25
C GLY A 165 13.76 10.32 6.96
N ASP A 166 13.23 10.39 5.73
CA ASP A 166 12.20 11.35 5.34
C ASP A 166 10.95 10.67 4.79
N LYS A 167 10.16 10.14 5.73
CA LYS A 167 8.94 9.40 5.44
C LYS A 167 7.88 10.28 4.76
N GLU A 168 7.78 11.55 5.14
CA GLU A 168 6.84 12.51 4.54
C GLU A 168 7.08 12.64 3.03
N THR A 169 8.34 12.70 2.61
CA THR A 169 8.71 12.85 1.20
C THR A 169 8.47 11.62 0.38
N GLU A 170 8.75 10.46 0.97
CA GLU A 170 8.40 9.18 0.36
C GLU A 170 6.89 9.09 0.13
N LEU A 171 6.09 9.47 1.13
CA LEU A 171 4.63 9.51 1.03
C LEU A 171 4.15 10.49 -0.06
N ILE A 172 4.72 11.70 -0.11
CA ILE A 172 4.38 12.69 -1.15
C ILE A 172 4.67 12.13 -2.54
N CYS A 173 5.88 11.63 -2.77
CA CYS A 173 6.28 11.15 -4.09
C CYS A 173 5.48 9.91 -4.51
N ASN A 174 5.14 9.02 -3.57
CA ASN A 174 4.30 7.86 -3.84
C ASN A 174 2.87 8.28 -4.23
N GLY A 175 2.26 9.23 -3.51
CA GLY A 175 0.94 9.76 -3.88
C GLY A 175 0.94 10.46 -5.24
N VAL A 176 1.98 11.23 -5.55
CA VAL A 176 2.16 11.86 -6.88
C VAL A 176 2.32 10.81 -7.97
N PHE A 177 3.09 9.75 -7.73
CA PHE A 177 3.27 8.62 -8.66
C PHE A 177 1.94 7.94 -8.99
N ILE A 178 1.12 7.62 -7.98
CA ILE A 178 -0.20 7.00 -8.16
C ILE A 178 -1.12 7.92 -8.98
N THR A 179 -1.16 9.21 -8.64
CA THR A 179 -2.03 10.19 -9.29
C THR A 179 -1.64 10.40 -10.76
N LEU A 180 -0.34 10.50 -11.06
CA LEU A 180 0.16 10.61 -12.43
C LEU A 180 -0.12 9.35 -13.25
N ASN A 181 0.01 8.15 -12.66
CA ASN A 181 -0.31 6.90 -13.36
C ASN A 181 -1.79 6.83 -13.73
N LYS A 182 -2.69 7.16 -12.80
CA LYS A 182 -4.13 7.21 -13.05
C LYS A 182 -4.46 8.15 -14.21
N ARG A 183 -3.87 9.36 -14.21
CA ARG A 183 -4.13 10.33 -15.29
C ARG A 183 -3.48 9.90 -16.62
N TRP A 184 -2.31 9.27 -16.58
CA TRP A 184 -1.64 8.73 -17.76
C TRP A 184 -2.46 7.62 -18.43
N GLU A 185 -3.11 6.74 -17.67
CA GLU A 185 -4.02 5.74 -18.23
C GLU A 185 -5.22 6.38 -18.94
N ALA A 186 -5.81 7.43 -18.37
CA ALA A 186 -6.86 8.18 -19.04
C ALA A 186 -6.35 8.85 -20.32
N PHE A 187 -5.14 9.44 -20.29
CA PHE A 187 -4.52 10.09 -21.45
C PHE A 187 -4.25 9.09 -22.57
N ARG A 188 -3.78 7.88 -22.23
CA ARG A 188 -3.57 6.80 -23.20
C ARG A 188 -4.85 6.40 -23.92
N LYS A 189 -5.98 6.35 -23.20
CA LYS A 189 -7.30 6.07 -23.79
C LYS A 189 -7.79 7.21 -24.68
N GLU A 190 -7.63 8.45 -24.24
CA GLU A 190 -8.03 9.67 -24.98
C GLU A 190 -7.27 9.80 -26.31
N GLU A 191 -5.97 9.53 -26.29
CA GLU A 191 -5.06 9.74 -27.43
C GLU A 191 -4.77 8.44 -28.22
N ASN A 192 -5.38 7.32 -27.81
CA ASN A 192 -5.24 5.99 -28.41
C ASN A 192 -3.76 5.51 -28.54
N ILE A 193 -2.99 5.57 -27.45
CA ILE A 193 -1.53 5.29 -27.37
C ILE A 193 -1.08 4.35 -26.24
#